data_AF-A0A7K7IH61-F1
#
_entry.id   AF-A0A7K7IH61-F1
#
_cell.length_a   1.000
_cell.length_b   1.000
_cell.length_c   1.000
_cell.angle_alpha   90.00
_cell.angle_beta   90.00
_cell.angle_gamma   90.00
#
_symmetry.space_group_name_H-M   'P 1'
#
loop_
_entity.id
_entity.type
_entity.pdbx_description
1 polymer ?
#
loop_
_entity_poly.entity_id
_entity_poly.type
_entity_poly.pdbx_seq_one_letter_code
_entity_poly.pdbx_strand_id
1 'polypeptide(L)'
;VAADHSVDNTSALLAEWLGRVRSRYHRVLWRHQEEPTSFPDEEGPKHWSPARYEHVMRLRQEALEAARAMWADYLLFLDADNVLVNPDTLAVLVAENRTVVAPMLDSRAAYSNFWCGITPQ
;
A
#
# COMPACT_ATOMS: atom_id res chain seq x y z
N VAL A 1 -5.08 4.24 5.99
CA VAL A 1 -5.31 2.80 5.75
C VAL A 1 -6.62 2.68 4.98
N ALA A 2 -6.62 1.86 3.93
CA ALA A 2 -7.81 1.57 3.12
C ALA A 2 -7.92 0.04 2.96
N ALA A 3 -9.14 -0.48 2.97
CA ALA A 3 -9.43 -1.88 2.65
C ALA A 3 -10.71 -1.95 1.81
N ASP A 4 -10.63 -2.56 0.64
CA ASP A 4 -11.77 -2.77 -0.26
C ASP A 4 -11.60 -4.12 -0.96
N HIS A 5 -12.64 -4.58 -1.65
CA HIS A 5 -12.65 -5.83 -2.43
C HIS A 5 -12.03 -7.01 -1.67
N SER A 6 -12.31 -7.08 -0.36
CA SER A 6 -11.78 -8.11 0.53
C SER A 6 -12.81 -9.22 0.66
N VAL A 7 -12.39 -10.46 0.41
CA VAL A 7 -13.25 -11.66 0.53
C VAL A 7 -13.19 -12.23 1.97
N ASP A 8 -12.22 -11.80 2.75
CA ASP A 8 -11.97 -12.25 4.12
C ASP A 8 -12.28 -11.16 5.16
N ASN A 9 -11.97 -11.44 6.43
CA ASN A 9 -12.28 -10.57 7.55
C ASN A 9 -11.29 -9.39 7.75
N THR A 10 -10.60 -8.96 6.69
CA THR A 10 -9.56 -7.92 6.74
C THR A 10 -10.06 -6.62 7.38
N SER A 11 -11.24 -6.12 6.97
CA SER A 11 -11.79 -4.86 7.50
C SER A 11 -12.04 -4.91 9.01
N ALA A 12 -12.62 -6.00 9.53
CA ALA A 12 -12.91 -6.13 10.94
C ALA A 12 -11.62 -6.21 11.77
N LEU A 13 -10.63 -6.98 11.30
CA LEU A 13 -9.33 -7.10 11.96
C LEU A 13 -8.62 -5.75 12.01
N LEU A 14 -8.61 -5.00 10.90
CA LEU A 14 -8.03 -3.66 10.85
C LEU A 14 -8.77 -2.69 11.77
N ALA A 15 -10.10 -2.75 11.84
CA ALA A 15 -10.89 -1.91 12.74
C ALA A 15 -10.55 -2.19 14.22
N GLU A 16 -10.44 -3.46 14.61
CA GLU A 16 -10.05 -3.85 15.97
C GLU A 16 -8.63 -3.38 16.30
N TRP A 17 -7.68 -3.61 15.40
CA TRP A 17 -6.30 -3.19 15.58
C TRP A 17 -6.19 -1.68 15.72
N LEU A 18 -6.84 -0.92 14.83
CA LEU A 18 -6.90 0.54 14.89
C LEU A 18 -7.51 1.03 16.21
N GLY A 19 -8.52 0.36 16.74
CA GLY A 19 -9.09 0.67 18.06
C GLY A 19 -8.06 0.66 19.19
N ARG A 20 -7.00 -0.15 19.07
CA ARG A 20 -5.92 -0.27 20.06
C ARG A 20 -4.73 0.65 19.82
N VAL A 21 -4.41 0.96 18.56
CA VAL A 21 -3.17 1.67 18.21
C VAL A 21 -3.37 3.11 17.77
N ARG A 22 -4.59 3.53 17.45
CA ARG A 22 -4.87 4.85 16.85
C ARG A 22 -4.27 6.03 17.63
N SER A 23 -4.23 5.95 18.95
CA SER A 23 -3.65 7.00 19.81
C SER A 23 -2.15 7.19 19.65
N ARG A 24 -1.45 6.23 19.03
CA ARG A 24 0.00 6.31 18.73
C ARG A 24 0.31 7.13 17.48
N TYR A 25 -0.71 7.46 16.68
CA TYR A 25 -0.55 8.18 15.43
C TYR A 25 -1.13 9.59 15.55
N HIS A 26 -0.45 10.58 14.97
CA HIS A 26 -0.94 11.96 14.92
C HIS A 26 -2.33 12.07 14.27
N ARG A 27 -2.53 11.34 13.17
CA ARG A 27 -3.80 11.26 12.46
C ARG A 27 -3.92 9.92 11.75
N VAL A 28 -5.11 9.33 11.80
CA VAL A 28 -5.45 8.12 11.05
C VAL A 28 -6.64 8.43 10.14
N LEU A 29 -6.44 8.24 8.84
CA LEU A 29 -7.53 8.17 7.85
C LEU A 29 -7.82 6.70 7.59
N TRP A 30 -9.03 6.26 7.91
CA TRP A 30 -9.51 4.89 7.71
C TRP A 30 -10.68 4.91 6.75
N ARG A 31 -10.60 4.08 5.71
CA ARG A 31 -11.67 3.87 4.73
C ARG A 31 -11.80 2.36 4.53
N HIS A 32 -13.00 1.83 4.62
CA HIS A 32 -13.24 0.44 4.28
C HIS A 32 -14.51 0.31 3.46
N GLN A 33 -14.55 -0.70 2.60
CA GLN A 33 -15.69 -1.03 1.78
C GLN A 33 -15.83 -2.56 1.75
N GLU A 34 -16.90 -3.07 2.35
CA GLU A 34 -17.19 -4.51 2.36
C GLU A 34 -17.66 -5.01 0.99
N GLU A 35 -18.40 -4.16 0.24
CA GLU A 35 -18.98 -4.52 -1.05
C GLU A 35 -18.67 -3.47 -2.12
N PRO A 36 -18.29 -3.86 -3.34
CA PRO A 36 -18.17 -5.25 -3.81
C PRO A 36 -16.89 -5.93 -3.31
N THR A 37 -16.91 -7.27 -3.17
CA THR A 37 -15.74 -8.08 -2.78
C THR A 37 -14.79 -8.41 -3.94
N SER A 38 -15.15 -8.07 -5.17
CA SER A 38 -14.43 -8.41 -6.41
C SER A 38 -14.74 -7.42 -7.54
N PHE A 39 -13.89 -7.33 -8.56
CA PHE A 39 -14.17 -6.56 -9.77
C PHE A 39 -15.00 -7.40 -10.77
N PRO A 40 -16.00 -6.83 -11.47
CA PRO A 40 -16.82 -7.58 -12.42
C PRO A 40 -16.06 -8.17 -13.60
N ASP A 41 -14.91 -7.58 -13.94
CA ASP A 41 -14.04 -7.98 -15.06
C ASP A 41 -12.84 -8.85 -14.61
N GLU A 42 -12.80 -9.28 -13.35
CA GLU A 42 -11.76 -10.20 -12.88
C GLU A 42 -12.13 -11.66 -13.15
N GLU A 43 -11.11 -12.48 -13.46
CA GLU A 43 -11.28 -13.92 -13.75
C GLU A 43 -10.91 -14.78 -12.52
N GLY A 44 -10.39 -14.12 -11.49
CA GLY A 44 -9.98 -14.73 -10.23
C GLY A 44 -9.10 -13.80 -9.40
N PRO A 45 -8.70 -14.20 -8.17
CA PRO A 45 -8.07 -13.30 -7.20
C PRO A 45 -6.73 -12.69 -7.64
N LYS A 46 -6.02 -13.40 -8.54
CA LYS A 46 -4.73 -12.98 -9.10
C LYS A 46 -4.87 -12.20 -10.41
N HIS A 47 -6.07 -12.13 -10.98
CA HIS A 47 -6.31 -11.34 -12.18
C HIS A 47 -6.28 -9.86 -11.79
N TRP A 48 -5.40 -9.12 -12.45
CA TRP A 48 -5.36 -7.66 -12.37
C TRP A 48 -6.02 -7.10 -13.62
N SER A 49 -7.34 -6.90 -13.54
CA SER A 49 -8.08 -6.28 -14.62
C SER A 49 -7.74 -4.79 -14.76
N PRO A 50 -7.97 -4.16 -15.93
CA PRO A 50 -7.76 -2.73 -16.10
C PRO A 50 -8.51 -1.88 -15.06
N ALA A 51 -9.75 -2.25 -14.72
CA ALA A 51 -10.54 -1.54 -13.71
C ALA A 51 -9.88 -1.61 -12.33
N ARG A 52 -9.31 -2.76 -11.96
CA ARG A 52 -8.55 -2.92 -10.72
C ARG A 52 -7.28 -2.07 -10.70
N TYR A 53 -6.53 -2.00 -11.81
CA TYR A 53 -5.34 -1.14 -11.92
C TYR A 53 -5.70 0.34 -11.73
N GLU A 54 -6.70 0.83 -12.45
CA GLU A 54 -7.17 2.23 -12.35
C GLU A 54 -7.65 2.57 -10.94
N HIS A 55 -8.35 1.63 -10.29
CA HIS A 55 -8.81 1.79 -8.91
C HIS A 55 -7.63 2.01 -7.95
N VAL A 56 -6.60 1.15 -8.00
CA VAL A 56 -5.42 1.27 -7.14
C VAL A 56 -4.62 2.54 -7.45
N MET A 57 -4.49 2.91 -8.73
CA MET A 57 -3.85 4.17 -9.13
C MET A 57 -4.56 5.38 -8.52
N ARG A 58 -5.90 5.41 -8.56
CA ARG A 58 -6.70 6.47 -7.93
C ARG A 58 -6.46 6.54 -6.42
N LEU A 59 -6.47 5.41 -5.72
CA LEU A 59 -6.21 5.39 -4.26
C LEU A 59 -4.82 5.93 -3.92
N ARG A 60 -3.79 5.57 -4.70
CA ARG A 60 -2.43 6.08 -4.51
C ARG A 60 -2.34 7.58 -4.79
N GLN A 61 -3.04 8.07 -5.83
CA GLN A 61 -3.12 9.50 -6.14
C GLN A 61 -3.81 10.29 -5.01
N GLU A 62 -4.93 9.81 -4.49
CA GLU A 62 -5.63 10.44 -3.36
C GLU A 62 -4.76 10.48 -2.10
N ALA A 63 -3.99 9.43 -1.82
CA ALA A 63 -3.05 9.41 -0.70
C ALA A 63 -1.93 10.45 -0.87
N LEU A 64 -1.40 10.61 -2.08
CA LEU A 64 -0.40 11.63 -2.39
C LEU A 64 -0.95 13.06 -2.20
N GLU A 65 -2.17 13.31 -2.68
CA GLU A 65 -2.85 14.59 -2.49
C GLU A 65 -3.11 14.90 -1.02
N ALA A 66 -3.56 13.91 -0.24
CA ALA A 66 -3.74 14.06 1.19
C ALA A 66 -2.42 14.37 1.92
N ALA A 67 -1.33 13.69 1.57
CA ALA A 67 -0.01 13.96 2.14
C ALA A 67 0.46 15.39 1.86
N ARG A 68 0.29 15.88 0.62
CA ARG A 68 0.59 17.26 0.24
C ARG A 68 -0.27 18.28 1.00
N ALA A 69 -1.57 18.03 1.12
CA ALA A 69 -2.49 18.90 1.85
C ALA A 69 -2.16 18.97 3.36
N MET A 70 -1.59 17.91 3.92
CA MET A 70 -1.12 17.86 5.31
C MET A 70 0.30 18.42 5.50
N TRP A 71 0.97 18.87 4.43
CA TRP A 71 2.36 19.33 4.47
C TRP A 71 3.32 18.25 5.01
N ALA A 72 3.12 16.99 4.60
CA ALA A 72 4.05 15.92 4.95
C ALA A 72 5.34 16.03 4.12
N ASP A 73 6.50 15.96 4.78
CA ASP A 73 7.82 15.98 4.10
C ASP A 73 8.09 14.71 3.29
N TYR A 74 7.55 13.56 3.75
CA TYR A 74 7.75 12.25 3.13
C TYR A 74 6.43 11.47 3.05
N LEU A 75 6.33 10.60 2.04
CA LEU A 75 5.23 9.66 1.86
C LEU A 75 5.78 8.25 1.65
N LEU A 76 5.37 7.31 2.52
CA LEU A 76 5.66 5.90 2.35
C LEU A 76 4.40 5.18 1.86
N PHE A 77 4.49 4.56 0.68
CA PHE A 77 3.55 3.53 0.26
C PHE A 77 4.03 2.18 0.80
N LEU A 78 3.15 1.49 1.54
CA LEU A 78 3.43 0.18 2.12
C LEU A 78 2.23 -0.74 1.84
N ASP A 79 2.46 -1.77 1.05
CA ASP A 79 1.47 -2.81 0.76
C ASP A 79 1.39 -3.80 1.95
N ALA A 80 0.23 -4.45 2.14
CA ALA A 80 -0.05 -5.26 3.33
C ALA A 80 0.77 -6.55 3.44
N ASP A 81 1.34 -7.01 2.33
CA ASP A 81 2.22 -8.18 2.23
C ASP A 81 3.72 -7.82 2.44
N ASN A 82 4.04 -6.54 2.63
CA ASN A 82 5.41 -6.10 2.91
C ASN A 82 5.73 -6.17 4.41
N VAL A 83 6.54 -7.15 4.81
CA VAL A 83 6.98 -7.31 6.21
C VAL A 83 8.33 -6.62 6.42
N LEU A 84 8.32 -5.41 6.98
CA LEU A 84 9.53 -4.68 7.34
C LEU A 84 10.09 -5.20 8.67
N VAL A 85 11.20 -5.93 8.62
CA VAL A 85 11.87 -6.50 9.80
C VAL A 85 12.96 -5.60 10.37
N ASN A 86 13.51 -4.70 9.55
CA ASN A 86 14.51 -3.73 10.01
C ASN A 86 13.78 -2.51 10.64
N PRO A 87 13.94 -2.25 11.94
CA PRO A 87 13.28 -1.11 12.58
C PRO A 87 13.76 0.25 12.06
N ASP A 88 14.94 0.31 11.44
CA ASP A 88 15.55 1.54 10.95
C ASP A 88 15.20 1.84 9.48
N THR A 89 14.35 1.03 8.83
CA THR A 89 14.02 1.18 7.39
C THR A 89 13.64 2.62 7.03
N LEU A 90 12.78 3.28 7.81
CA LEU A 90 12.38 4.67 7.52
C LEU A 90 13.57 5.65 7.61
N ALA A 91 14.41 5.51 8.64
CA ALA A 91 15.55 6.40 8.83
C ALA A 91 16.57 6.23 7.70
N VAL A 92 16.83 4.98 7.28
CA VAL A 92 17.71 4.67 6.15
C VAL A 92 17.16 5.28 4.86
N LEU A 93 15.88 5.08 4.53
CA LEU A 93 15.29 5.62 3.31
C LEU A 93 15.30 7.15 3.27
N VAL A 94 15.03 7.81 4.39
CA VAL A 94 15.10 9.28 4.50
C VAL A 94 16.54 9.78 4.30
N ALA A 95 17.52 9.08 4.88
CA ALA A 95 18.94 9.45 4.78
C ALA A 95 19.51 9.37 3.36
N GLU A 96 18.93 8.55 2.47
CA GLU A 96 19.34 8.46 1.05
C GLU A 96 19.14 9.79 0.30
N ASN A 97 18.27 10.68 0.79
CA ASN A 97 18.01 12.00 0.22
C ASN A 97 17.71 11.96 -1.29
N ARG A 98 16.82 11.05 -1.68
CA ARG A 98 16.34 10.88 -3.06
C ARG A 98 14.86 11.25 -3.14
N THR A 99 14.43 11.73 -4.31
CA THR A 99 13.00 12.03 -4.56
C THR A 99 12.12 10.79 -4.42
N VAL A 100 12.61 9.63 -4.89
CA VAL A 100 11.94 8.33 -4.77
C VAL A 100 13.01 7.29 -4.44
N VAL A 101 12.77 6.51 -3.40
CA VAL A 101 13.63 5.40 -2.98
C VAL A 101 12.75 4.30 -2.40
N ALA A 102 13.18 3.04 -2.55
CA ALA A 102 12.51 1.89 -1.98
C ALA A 102 13.56 0.93 -1.40
N PRO A 103 13.25 0.24 -0.29
CA PRO A 103 14.09 -0.85 0.19
C PRO A 103 13.90 -2.06 -0.74
N MET A 104 14.96 -2.83 -0.95
CA MET A 104 14.83 -4.12 -1.58
C MET A 104 14.11 -5.07 -0.62
N LEU A 105 13.04 -5.72 -1.10
CA LEU A 105 12.32 -6.73 -0.34
C LEU A 105 12.68 -8.11 -0.89
N ASP A 106 13.37 -8.89 -0.07
CA ASP A 106 13.77 -10.25 -0.42
C ASP A 106 12.56 -11.17 -0.44
N SER A 107 12.38 -11.90 -1.54
CA SER A 107 11.38 -12.97 -1.65
C SER A 107 12.07 -14.33 -1.68
N ARG A 108 11.30 -15.41 -1.42
CA ARG A 108 11.81 -16.79 -1.48
C ARG A 108 12.04 -17.29 -2.91
N ALA A 109 11.67 -16.52 -3.93
CA ALA A 109 11.75 -16.88 -5.33
C ALA A 109 12.48 -15.78 -6.13
N ALA A 110 12.58 -15.94 -7.44
CA ALA A 110 13.17 -14.93 -8.32
C ALA A 110 12.35 -13.64 -8.46
N TYR A 111 11.17 -13.57 -7.83
CA TYR A 111 10.36 -12.34 -7.80
C TYR A 111 10.93 -11.36 -6.79
N SER A 112 10.87 -10.07 -7.10
CA SER A 112 11.24 -8.98 -6.20
C SER A 112 10.32 -7.79 -6.42
N ASN A 113 10.43 -6.78 -5.56
CA ASN A 113 9.69 -5.52 -5.68
C ASN A 113 10.32 -4.54 -6.68
N PHE A 114 11.25 -4.98 -7.54
CA PHE A 114 11.96 -4.14 -8.50
C PHE A 114 12.34 -4.91 -9.77
N TRP A 115 12.26 -4.25 -10.93
CA TRP A 115 12.73 -4.82 -12.20
C TRP A 115 13.95 -4.05 -12.70
N CYS A 116 15.07 -4.75 -12.92
CA CYS A 116 16.31 -4.16 -13.44
C CYS A 116 16.30 -3.91 -14.95
N GLY A 117 15.29 -4.43 -15.67
CA GLY A 117 15.20 -4.32 -17.11
C GLY A 117 13.76 -4.45 -17.59
N ILE A 118 13.48 -3.80 -18.72
CA ILE A 118 12.21 -3.88 -19.43
C ILE A 118 12.51 -4.14 -20.90
N THR A 119 11.76 -5.05 -21.53
CA THR A 119 11.78 -5.17 -22.99
C THR A 119 10.96 -4.01 -23.58
N PRO A 120 11.48 -3.26 -24.56
CA PRO A 120 10.70 -2.25 -25.26
C PRO A 120 9.44 -2.87 -25.88
N GLN A 121 8.33 -2.11 -25.86
CA GLN A 121 7.12 -2.43 -26.63
C GLN A 121 7.32 -2.17 -28.12
#